data_AF-A0A929GSC1-F1
#
_entry.id   AF-A0A929GSC1-F1
#
_cell.length_a   1.000
_cell.length_b   1.000
_cell.length_c   1.000
_cell.angle_alpha   90.00
_cell.angle_beta   90.00
_cell.angle_gamma   90.00
#
_symmetry.space_group_name_H-M   'P 1'
#
loop_
_entity.id
_entity.type
_entity.pdbx_description
1 polymer ?
#
loop_
_entity_poly.entity_id
_entity_poly.type
_entity_poly.pdbx_seq_one_letter_code
_entity_poly.pdbx_strand_id
1 'polypeptide(L)'
;MKKNLLFLMLMAFLFSFESKSQCGYVSLIGEFNGWADDHYMTQDPMDPTDYSTIISFTAAMDTDGNDTIEVKFRENGDWAVNWGGDTFPSGTAVENGSNILVPLDTGNVFTTDFLVTFNCETLEYNFEAICGSIGP
;
A
#
# COMPACT_ATOMS: atom_id res chain seq x y z
N MET A 1 -17.22 -18.41 59.12
CA MET A 1 -16.82 -18.68 57.72
C MET A 1 -16.58 -17.34 57.02
N LYS A 2 -15.31 -16.93 56.90
CA LYS A 2 -14.88 -15.75 56.13
C LYS A 2 -13.65 -16.15 55.31
N LYS A 3 -13.90 -16.87 54.22
CA LYS A 3 -12.95 -17.10 53.13
C LYS A 3 -13.72 -16.65 51.91
N ASN A 4 -13.19 -15.66 51.18
CA ASN A 4 -13.47 -15.29 49.80
C ASN A 4 -13.02 -13.85 49.49
N LEU A 5 -11.94 -13.39 50.13
CA LEU A 5 -11.29 -12.10 49.80
C LEU A 5 -10.02 -12.35 48.97
N LEU A 6 -10.10 -13.25 47.98
CA LEU A 6 -9.01 -13.51 47.04
C LEU A 6 -9.49 -13.55 45.58
N PHE A 7 -10.73 -13.11 45.30
CA PHE A 7 -11.29 -13.09 43.94
C PHE A 7 -11.57 -11.68 43.41
N LEU A 8 -11.06 -10.64 44.08
CA LEU A 8 -11.23 -9.24 43.66
C LEU A 8 -9.96 -8.57 43.13
N MET A 9 -8.85 -9.32 43.01
CA MET A 9 -7.58 -8.80 42.46
C MET A 9 -7.15 -9.54 41.18
N LEU A 10 -8.13 -10.12 40.47
CA LEU A 10 -7.94 -10.69 39.14
C LEU A 10 -8.97 -10.08 38.17
N MET A 11 -9.22 -8.79 38.32
CA MET A 11 -10.16 -8.02 37.50
C MET A 11 -9.36 -6.90 36.84
N ALA A 12 -9.28 -6.97 35.52
CA ALA A 12 -8.82 -5.92 34.62
C ALA A 12 -7.30 -5.63 34.57
N PHE A 13 -6.51 -6.64 34.25
CA PHE A 13 -5.53 -6.48 33.17
C PHE A 13 -6.04 -7.28 31.97
N LEU A 14 -7.27 -6.98 31.55
CA LEU A 14 -7.57 -7.00 30.14
C LEU A 14 -6.77 -5.81 29.62
N PHE A 15 -5.55 -6.06 29.13
CA PHE A 15 -5.09 -5.23 28.03
C PHE A 15 -6.26 -5.26 27.05
N SER A 16 -6.92 -4.13 26.87
CA SER A 16 -7.69 -3.90 25.67
C SER A 16 -6.72 -4.29 24.56
N PHE A 17 -6.91 -5.47 24.00
CA PHE A 17 -6.39 -5.74 22.67
C PHE A 17 -7.22 -4.78 21.85
N GLU A 18 -6.77 -3.53 21.76
CA GLU A 18 -7.22 -2.62 20.74
C GLU A 18 -6.92 -3.39 19.47
N SER A 19 -7.96 -4.03 18.93
CA SER A 19 -7.96 -4.41 17.53
C SER A 19 -7.91 -3.07 16.81
N LYS A 20 -6.71 -2.48 16.70
CA LYS A 20 -6.43 -1.54 15.63
C LYS A 20 -6.95 -2.27 14.40
N SER A 21 -7.94 -1.66 13.77
CA SER A 21 -8.53 -2.14 12.54
C SER A 21 -7.36 -2.54 11.64
N GLN A 22 -7.12 -3.85 11.50
CA GLN A 22 -6.20 -4.33 10.48
C GLN A 22 -6.77 -3.77 9.19
N CYS A 23 -5.94 -3.04 8.44
CA CYS A 23 -6.38 -2.42 7.21
C CYS A 23 -7.09 -3.48 6.36
N GLY A 24 -8.14 -3.08 5.68
CA GLY A 24 -8.78 -3.89 4.67
C GLY A 24 -7.81 -4.21 3.53
N TYR A 25 -8.34 -4.80 2.46
CA TYR A 25 -7.51 -5.14 1.31
C TYR A 25 -6.88 -3.88 0.71
N VAL A 26 -5.55 -3.81 0.64
CA VAL A 26 -4.87 -2.70 -0.03
C VAL A 26 -4.68 -3.02 -1.50
N SER A 27 -4.85 -1.99 -2.33
CA SER A 27 -4.67 -2.05 -3.77
C SER A 27 -3.89 -0.84 -4.28
N LEU A 28 -3.23 -1.01 -5.42
CA LEU A 28 -2.78 0.09 -6.26
C LEU A 28 -3.86 0.42 -7.30
N ILE A 29 -4.06 1.70 -7.55
CA ILE A 29 -4.85 2.22 -8.67
C ILE A 29 -4.06 3.36 -9.31
N GLY A 30 -4.23 3.57 -10.60
CA GLY A 30 -3.52 4.67 -11.25
C GLY A 30 -3.75 4.74 -12.73
N GLU A 31 -2.98 5.60 -13.36
CA GLU A 31 -3.03 5.82 -14.79
C GLU A 31 -2.77 4.54 -15.61
N PHE A 32 -1.93 3.64 -15.07
CA PHE A 32 -1.60 2.35 -15.67
C PHE A 32 -2.79 1.44 -15.98
N ASN A 33 -3.92 1.64 -15.31
CA ASN A 33 -5.18 0.96 -15.59
C ASN A 33 -6.35 1.94 -15.82
N GLY A 34 -6.03 3.19 -16.16
CA GLY A 34 -7.01 4.23 -16.47
C GLY A 34 -7.88 4.62 -15.28
N TRP A 35 -7.40 4.46 -14.04
CA TRP A 35 -8.14 4.73 -12.81
C TRP A 35 -9.47 3.94 -12.70
N ALA A 36 -9.57 2.79 -13.38
CA ALA A 36 -10.83 2.09 -13.57
C ALA A 36 -10.99 0.86 -12.65
N ASP A 37 -9.90 0.15 -12.38
CA ASP A 37 -9.90 -1.10 -11.62
C ASP A 37 -8.79 -1.11 -10.55
N ASP A 38 -8.91 -1.95 -9.53
CA ASP A 38 -7.89 -2.09 -8.48
C ASP A 38 -6.91 -3.22 -8.78
N HIS A 39 -5.62 -2.94 -8.63
CA HIS A 39 -4.55 -3.93 -8.57
C HIS A 39 -4.27 -4.30 -7.11
N TYR A 40 -4.96 -5.32 -6.60
CA TYR A 40 -4.82 -5.74 -5.20
C TYR A 40 -3.38 -6.20 -4.87
N MET A 41 -2.90 -5.76 -3.72
CA MET A 41 -1.60 -6.13 -3.17
C MET A 41 -1.73 -7.37 -2.29
N THR A 42 -0.63 -8.12 -2.15
CA THR A 42 -0.53 -9.28 -1.27
C THR A 42 -0.17 -8.84 0.14
N GLN A 43 -1.05 -9.12 1.10
CA GLN A 43 -0.80 -8.90 2.52
C GLN A 43 0.22 -9.91 3.05
N ASP A 44 1.15 -9.47 3.90
CA ASP A 44 2.07 -10.37 4.60
C ASP A 44 1.30 -11.16 5.69
N PRO A 45 1.36 -12.51 5.69
CA PRO A 45 0.64 -13.33 6.67
C PRO A 45 1.21 -13.23 8.10
N MET A 46 2.46 -12.76 8.27
CA MET A 46 3.13 -12.56 9.54
C MET A 46 2.98 -11.12 10.04
N ASP A 47 2.88 -10.15 9.13
CA ASP A 47 2.56 -8.76 9.43
C ASP A 47 1.40 -8.22 8.55
N PRO A 48 0.16 -8.27 9.03
CA PRO A 48 -1.01 -7.88 8.24
C PRO A 48 -1.13 -6.35 8.03
N THR A 49 -0.16 -5.56 8.48
CA THR A 49 -0.03 -4.15 8.12
C THR A 49 0.82 -3.94 6.87
N ASP A 50 1.63 -4.94 6.48
CA ASP A 50 2.51 -4.89 5.32
C ASP A 50 1.87 -5.52 4.08
N TYR A 51 2.02 -4.82 2.96
CA TYR A 51 1.51 -5.22 1.66
C TYR A 51 2.62 -5.14 0.62
N SER A 52 2.62 -6.09 -0.32
CA SER A 52 3.55 -6.08 -1.44
C SER A 52 2.88 -6.47 -2.76
N THR A 53 3.39 -5.95 -3.87
CA THR A 53 3.02 -6.42 -5.20
C THR A 53 4.13 -6.19 -6.20
N ILE A 54 4.11 -6.93 -7.30
CA ILE A 54 4.97 -6.68 -8.45
C ILE A 54 4.12 -6.05 -9.54
N ILE A 55 4.58 -4.95 -10.11
CA ILE A 55 3.89 -4.23 -11.18
C ILE A 55 4.89 -3.69 -12.21
N SER A 56 4.48 -3.71 -13.48
CA SER A 56 5.24 -3.17 -14.60
C SER A 56 4.59 -1.88 -15.08
N PHE A 57 5.36 -0.80 -15.17
CA PHE A 57 4.93 0.43 -15.82
C PHE A 57 5.57 0.57 -17.20
N THR A 58 4.80 1.05 -18.16
CA THR A 58 5.23 1.19 -19.56
C THR A 58 4.90 2.58 -20.07
N ALA A 59 5.64 3.09 -21.05
CA ALA A 59 5.34 4.40 -21.64
C ALA A 59 3.96 4.49 -22.31
N ALA A 60 3.33 3.37 -22.66
CA ALA A 60 1.97 3.35 -23.20
C ALA A 60 0.89 3.60 -22.13
N MET A 61 1.26 3.55 -20.86
CA MET A 61 0.38 3.80 -19.72
C MET A 61 0.38 5.27 -19.29
N ASP A 62 1.30 6.09 -19.81
CA ASP A 62 1.27 7.55 -19.68
C ASP A 62 0.31 8.09 -20.74
N THR A 63 -0.88 8.44 -20.29
CA THR A 63 -2.01 8.89 -21.11
C THR A 63 -2.08 10.40 -21.28
N ASP A 64 -1.46 11.16 -20.38
CA ASP A 64 -1.42 12.63 -20.44
C ASP A 64 -0.10 13.20 -21.01
N GLY A 65 0.91 12.34 -21.17
CA GLY A 65 2.19 12.65 -21.79
C GLY A 65 3.14 13.44 -20.88
N ASN A 66 3.04 13.26 -19.57
CA ASN A 66 3.84 13.98 -18.58
C ASN A 66 5.13 13.26 -18.15
N ASP A 67 5.48 12.14 -18.81
CA ASP A 67 6.64 11.28 -18.55
C ASP A 67 6.61 10.59 -17.16
N THR A 68 5.44 10.52 -16.52
CA THR A 68 5.22 9.81 -15.26
C THR A 68 3.97 8.94 -15.34
N ILE A 69 3.89 7.93 -14.48
CA ILE A 69 2.65 7.19 -14.20
C ILE A 69 2.16 7.62 -12.83
N GLU A 70 0.95 8.18 -12.79
CA GLU A 70 0.32 8.56 -11.53
C GLU A 70 -0.33 7.36 -10.84
N VAL A 71 -0.04 7.16 -9.54
CA VAL A 71 -0.61 6.05 -8.75
C VAL A 71 -1.07 6.48 -7.36
N LYS A 72 -1.98 5.69 -6.78
CA LYS A 72 -2.46 5.75 -5.40
C LYS A 72 -2.63 4.36 -4.81
N PHE A 73 -2.57 4.28 -3.49
CA PHE A 73 -3.05 3.14 -2.72
C PHE A 73 -4.51 3.35 -2.33
N ARG A 74 -5.31 2.28 -2.28
CA ARG A 74 -6.69 2.32 -1.76
C ARG A 74 -6.98 1.16 -0.83
N GLU A 75 -7.80 1.42 0.19
CA GLU A 75 -8.38 0.39 1.04
C GLU A 75 -9.69 -0.11 0.41
N ASN A 76 -9.85 -1.43 0.34
CA ASN A 76 -11.07 -2.13 -0.12
C ASN A 76 -11.58 -1.68 -1.50
N GLY A 77 -10.71 -1.11 -2.34
CA GLY A 77 -11.12 -0.53 -3.62
C GLY A 77 -12.10 0.64 -3.46
N ASP A 78 -12.01 1.40 -2.36
CA ASP A 78 -12.85 2.54 -2.08
C ASP A 78 -12.05 3.85 -2.14
N TRP A 79 -12.64 4.89 -2.72
CA TRP A 79 -12.08 6.24 -2.68
C TRP A 79 -12.23 6.91 -1.32
N ALA A 80 -13.13 6.41 -0.45
CA ALA A 80 -13.28 6.92 0.91
C ALA A 80 -11.97 6.83 1.72
N VAL A 81 -11.17 5.79 1.48
CA VAL A 81 -9.86 5.60 2.11
C VAL A 81 -8.82 5.30 1.03
N ASN A 82 -8.04 6.33 0.69
CA ASN A 82 -6.96 6.24 -0.28
C ASN A 82 -5.74 7.02 0.22
N TRP A 83 -4.57 6.61 -0.22
CA TRP A 83 -3.31 7.21 0.18
C TRP A 83 -2.46 7.51 -1.05
N GLY A 84 -1.76 8.64 -1.01
CA GLY A 84 -0.79 9.01 -2.02
C GLY A 84 0.30 9.89 -1.40
N GLY A 85 1.24 10.38 -2.20
CA GLY A 85 2.42 11.10 -1.72
C GLY A 85 3.10 11.81 -2.87
N ASP A 86 4.03 12.71 -2.56
CA ASP A 86 4.74 13.55 -3.53
C ASP A 86 6.23 13.15 -3.67
N THR A 87 6.64 12.02 -3.09
CA THR A 87 8.01 11.52 -3.16
C THR A 87 8.10 10.16 -3.85
N PHE A 88 9.22 9.93 -4.53
CA PHE A 88 9.53 8.68 -5.21
C PHE A 88 11.06 8.45 -5.13
N PRO A 89 11.56 7.21 -5.00
CA PRO A 89 10.85 5.93 -5.02
C PRO A 89 10.22 5.52 -3.69
N SER A 90 10.48 6.24 -2.61
CA SER A 90 9.92 5.93 -1.29
C SER A 90 9.42 7.19 -0.60
N GLY A 91 8.56 6.98 0.40
CA GLY A 91 7.94 8.07 1.13
C GLY A 91 6.99 7.57 2.22
N THR A 92 6.34 8.53 2.85
CA THR A 92 5.20 8.29 3.74
C THR A 92 3.97 8.87 3.07
N ALA A 93 3.00 8.03 2.77
CA ALA A 93 1.76 8.44 2.15
C ALA A 93 0.91 9.26 3.13
N VAL A 94 0.03 10.08 2.56
CA VAL A 94 -0.95 10.88 3.25
C VAL A 94 -2.33 10.42 2.80
N GLU A 95 -3.24 10.22 3.75
CA GLU A 95 -4.64 9.93 3.44
C GLU A 95 -5.25 11.07 2.63
N ASN A 96 -5.87 10.74 1.50
CA ASN A 96 -6.35 11.70 0.50
C ASN A 96 -5.24 12.63 -0.04
N GLY A 97 -3.97 12.22 0.05
CA GLY A 97 -2.83 12.94 -0.50
C GLY A 97 -2.83 13.03 -2.03
N SER A 98 -1.87 13.76 -2.58
CA SER A 98 -1.61 13.83 -4.02
C SER A 98 -1.26 12.47 -4.62
N ASN A 99 -1.36 12.32 -5.94
CA ASN A 99 -0.91 11.11 -6.63
C ASN A 99 0.62 10.98 -6.53
N ILE A 100 1.10 9.74 -6.37
CA ILE A 100 2.53 9.42 -6.43
C ILE A 100 2.92 9.40 -7.91
N LEU A 101 3.90 10.21 -8.28
CA LEU A 101 4.40 10.30 -9.66
C LEU A 101 5.56 9.32 -9.82
N VAL A 102 5.35 8.23 -10.56
CA VAL A 102 6.37 7.24 -10.89
C VAL A 102 7.05 7.64 -12.22
N PRO A 103 8.30 8.11 -12.24
CA PRO A 103 8.95 8.53 -13.46
C PRO A 103 9.18 7.36 -14.41
N LEU A 104 8.95 7.58 -15.71
CA LEU A 104 9.32 6.63 -16.75
C LEU A 104 10.79 6.77 -17.14
N ASP A 105 11.44 5.66 -17.50
CA ASP A 105 12.80 5.68 -18.02
C ASP A 105 12.85 6.44 -19.36
N THR A 106 13.80 7.38 -19.48
CA THR A 106 13.96 8.20 -20.67
C THR A 106 14.27 7.32 -21.90
N GLY A 107 13.36 7.33 -22.89
CA GLY A 107 13.55 6.64 -24.15
C GLY A 107 12.49 5.61 -24.52
N ASN A 108 11.43 5.41 -23.72
CA ASN A 108 10.27 4.56 -24.03
C ASN A 108 10.61 3.08 -24.32
N VAL A 109 11.78 2.60 -23.88
CA VAL A 109 12.28 1.25 -24.21
C VAL A 109 12.27 0.31 -23.00
N PHE A 110 12.34 0.82 -21.77
CA PHE A 110 12.32 -0.03 -20.58
C PHE A 110 10.94 0.02 -19.92
N THR A 111 10.37 -1.16 -19.73
CA THR A 111 9.34 -1.43 -18.74
C THR A 111 10.04 -1.57 -17.40
N THR A 112 9.84 -0.64 -16.48
CA THR A 112 10.42 -0.77 -15.14
C THR A 112 9.46 -1.62 -14.31
N ASP A 113 9.94 -2.80 -13.93
CA ASP A 113 9.26 -3.67 -12.99
C ASP A 113 9.62 -3.21 -11.58
N PHE A 114 8.61 -3.05 -10.73
CA PHE A 114 8.77 -2.65 -9.34
C PHE A 114 8.26 -3.75 -8.42
N LEU A 115 9.03 -4.05 -7.38
CA LEU A 115 8.47 -4.54 -6.12
C LEU A 115 7.99 -3.32 -5.34
N VAL A 116 6.67 -3.19 -5.21
CA VAL A 116 6.06 -2.11 -4.43
C VAL A 116 5.70 -2.66 -3.06
N THR A 117 6.15 -1.98 -2.00
CA THR A 117 5.74 -2.24 -0.62
C THR A 117 4.96 -1.07 -0.04
N PHE A 118 4.02 -1.36 0.85
CA PHE A 118 3.25 -0.36 1.59
C PHE A 118 2.89 -0.91 2.98
N ASN A 119 3.22 -0.16 4.02
CA ASN A 119 2.74 -0.42 5.37
C ASN A 119 1.54 0.50 5.65
N CYS A 120 0.37 -0.07 5.91
CA CYS A 120 -0.85 0.71 6.07
C CYS A 120 -1.02 1.35 7.46
N GLU A 121 -0.15 1.02 8.42
CA GLU A 121 -0.11 1.65 9.75
C GLU A 121 0.85 2.84 9.80
N THR A 122 2.06 2.69 9.23
CA THR A 122 3.07 3.76 9.17
C THR A 122 2.91 4.64 7.92
N LEU A 123 2.14 4.17 6.94
CA LEU A 123 1.97 4.75 5.61
C LEU A 123 3.26 4.80 4.78
N GLU A 124 4.33 4.12 5.21
CA GLU A 124 5.57 4.06 4.46
C GLU A 124 5.41 3.18 3.21
N TYR A 125 5.90 3.68 2.07
CA TYR A 125 5.93 2.95 0.81
C TYR A 125 7.32 2.97 0.18
N ASN A 126 7.59 1.99 -0.68
CA ASN A 126 8.79 1.93 -1.48
C ASN A 126 8.52 1.25 -2.83
N PHE A 127 9.10 1.81 -3.89
CA PHE A 127 9.12 1.28 -5.25
C PHE A 127 10.54 0.81 -5.54
N GLU A 128 10.83 -0.46 -5.23
CA GLU A 128 12.13 -1.06 -5.53
C GLU A 128 12.15 -1.55 -6.98
N ALA A 129 12.97 -0.92 -7.82
CA ALA A 129 13.18 -1.39 -9.18
C ALA A 129 13.80 -2.80 -9.15
N ILE A 130 13.17 -3.76 -9.80
CA ILE A 130 13.63 -5.15 -9.91
C ILE A 130 14.02 -5.48 -11.34
N CYS A 131 15.08 -6.28 -11.49
CA CYS A 131 15.48 -6.74 -12.82
C CYS A 131 14.66 -7.95 -13.23
N GLY A 132 13.75 -7.72 -14.18
CA GLY A 132 13.26 -8.77 -15.05
C GLY A 132 11.75 -8.93 -15.02
N SER A 133 11.22 -8.96 -16.23
CA SER A 133 9.99 -9.67 -16.51
C SER A 133 10.21 -11.11 -16.08
N ILE A 134 9.71 -11.48 -14.90
CA ILE A 134 9.32 -12.88 -14.66
C ILE A 134 7.95 -13.04 -15.35
N GLY A 135 7.95 -12.94 -16.68
CA GLY A 135 6.84 -13.39 -17.51
C GLY A 135 7.01 -14.88 -17.83
N PRO A 136 5.93 -15.65 -17.97
CA PRO A 136 5.95 -17.08 -18.31
C PRO A 136 6.55 -17.37 -19.70
#